data_AF-A0A944GF96-F1
#
_entry.id   AF-A0A944GF96-F1
#
_cell.length_a   1.000
_cell.length_b   1.000
_cell.length_c   1.000
_cell.angle_alpha   90.00
_cell.angle_beta   90.00
_cell.angle_gamma   90.00
#
_symmetry.space_group_name_H-M   'P 1'
#
loop_
_entity.id
_entity.type
_entity.pdbx_description
1 polymer ?
#
loop_
_entity_poly.entity_id
_entity_poly.type
_entity_poly.pdbx_seq_one_letter_code
_entity_poly.pdbx_strand_id
1 'polypeptide(L)'
;MNHLYTIFARFFSYLFNFGPRLTFYYIVYPRFGGRKAIFRRHEEIKRYIKINFSSVLNKYKDAVYPESQSFDNRKIWVCWLQGEANMPDIVRTCYNSVKANANGREVVLITNENVEKYISIPKFIKDKVNNGKMSRTHLADYIRISLLKNYGGLWIDATVLVTDKINIDCKLPFFSIKQKPDSIHFVSQYRWAVWILGCSPQIGKIL
;
A
#
# COMPACT_ATOMS: atom_id res chain seq x y z
N MET A 1 10.48 -19.32 -21.15
CA MET A 1 11.45 -18.28 -20.74
C MET A 1 12.22 -18.81 -19.53
N ASN A 2 13.55 -18.95 -19.62
CA ASN A 2 14.36 -19.80 -18.72
C ASN A 2 14.54 -19.16 -17.32
N HIS A 3 14.24 -19.89 -16.24
CA HIS A 3 14.24 -19.38 -14.85
C HIS A 3 15.56 -18.73 -14.42
N LEU A 4 16.69 -19.24 -14.95
CA LEU A 4 18.03 -18.70 -14.73
C LEU A 4 18.18 -17.30 -15.34
N TYR A 5 17.69 -17.08 -16.55
CA TYR A 5 17.74 -15.77 -17.21
C TYR A 5 17.01 -14.70 -16.40
N THR A 6 15.84 -15.04 -15.84
CA THR A 6 15.07 -14.13 -15.00
C THR A 6 15.80 -13.76 -13.71
N ILE A 7 16.55 -14.70 -13.11
CA ILE A 7 17.38 -14.43 -11.93
C ILE A 7 18.54 -13.49 -12.27
N PHE A 8 19.26 -13.76 -13.36
CA PHE A 8 20.39 -12.93 -13.79
C PHE A 8 19.97 -11.51 -14.15
N ALA A 9 18.91 -11.36 -14.96
CA ALA A 9 18.36 -10.05 -15.29
C ALA A 9 17.94 -9.27 -14.04
N ARG A 10 17.29 -9.94 -13.08
CA ARG A 10 16.89 -9.32 -11.81
C ARG A 10 18.11 -8.95 -10.96
N PHE A 11 19.17 -9.75 -10.95
CA PHE A 11 20.41 -9.43 -10.23
C PHE A 11 21.05 -8.15 -10.76
N PHE A 12 21.29 -8.05 -12.08
CA PHE A 12 21.90 -6.86 -12.67
C PHE A 12 21.02 -5.63 -12.54
N SER A 13 19.70 -5.77 -12.69
CA SER A 13 18.76 -4.69 -12.44
C SER A 13 18.87 -4.17 -11.00
N TYR A 14 18.93 -5.05 -10.00
CA TYR A 14 19.07 -4.61 -8.61
C TYR A 14 20.45 -4.01 -8.33
N LEU A 15 21.51 -4.60 -8.91
CA LEU A 15 22.87 -4.12 -8.76
C LEU A 15 22.99 -2.68 -9.27
N PHE A 16 22.45 -2.39 -10.44
CA PHE A 16 22.46 -1.08 -11.05
C PHE A 16 21.65 -0.04 -10.26
N ASN A 17 20.46 -0.42 -9.77
CA ASN A 17 19.56 0.53 -9.11
C ASN A 17 19.83 0.73 -7.61
N PHE A 18 20.35 -0.28 -6.92
CA PHE A 18 20.45 -0.31 -5.45
C PHE A 18 21.85 -0.60 -4.92
N GLY A 19 22.80 -0.86 -5.81
CA GLY A 19 24.19 -1.15 -5.46
C GLY A 19 24.42 -2.58 -4.95
N PRO A 20 25.69 -2.98 -4.80
CA PRO A 20 26.09 -4.36 -4.55
C PRO A 20 25.60 -4.88 -3.20
N ARG A 21 25.63 -4.05 -2.15
CA ARG A 21 25.27 -4.46 -0.80
C ARG A 21 23.81 -4.87 -0.69
N LEU A 22 22.86 -4.00 -1.10
CA LEU A 22 21.44 -4.35 -1.02
C LEU A 22 21.11 -5.53 -1.93
N THR A 23 21.73 -5.57 -3.12
CA THR A 23 21.56 -6.67 -4.08
C THR A 23 21.98 -8.02 -3.49
N PHE A 24 23.13 -8.08 -2.80
CA PHE A 24 23.58 -9.29 -2.14
C PHE A 24 22.57 -9.77 -1.09
N TYR A 25 22.15 -8.91 -0.16
CA TYR A 25 21.25 -9.31 0.91
C TYR A 25 19.80 -9.57 0.45
N TYR A 26 19.38 -8.98 -0.66
CA TYR A 26 18.03 -9.16 -1.20
C TYR A 26 17.91 -10.36 -2.14
N ILE A 27 18.92 -10.60 -2.98
CA ILE A 27 18.88 -11.64 -4.01
C ILE A 27 19.72 -12.84 -3.60
N VAL A 28 20.97 -12.65 -3.20
CA VAL A 28 21.93 -13.74 -3.04
C VAL A 28 21.77 -14.45 -1.69
N TYR A 29 21.87 -13.71 -0.58
CA TYR A 29 21.88 -14.27 0.78
C TYR A 29 20.64 -15.13 1.13
N PRO A 30 19.41 -14.81 0.68
CA PRO A 30 18.24 -15.66 0.95
C PRO A 30 18.32 -17.08 0.42
N ARG A 31 19.23 -17.38 -0.51
CA ARG A 31 19.39 -18.72 -1.07
C ARG A 31 20.10 -19.71 -0.15
N PHE A 32 20.87 -19.22 0.83
CA PHE A 32 21.65 -20.08 1.73
C PHE A 32 21.64 -19.61 3.20
N GLY A 33 21.15 -18.41 3.52
CA GLY A 33 21.19 -17.85 4.87
C GLY A 33 20.01 -18.22 5.79
N GLY A 34 19.10 -19.09 5.34
CA GLY A 34 17.95 -19.56 6.11
C GLY A 34 17.12 -18.43 6.75
N ARG A 35 16.66 -18.62 8.00
CA ARG A 35 15.87 -17.60 8.72
C ARG A 35 16.64 -16.29 8.96
N LYS A 36 17.96 -16.34 9.16
CA LYS A 36 18.81 -15.15 9.35
C LYS A 36 18.80 -14.25 8.11
N ALA A 37 18.63 -14.81 6.92
CA ALA A 37 18.56 -14.04 5.68
C ALA A 37 17.34 -13.11 5.61
N ILE A 38 16.19 -13.53 6.12
CA ILE A 38 14.99 -12.70 6.15
C ILE A 38 15.23 -11.45 7.01
N PHE A 39 15.79 -11.65 8.21
CA PHE A 39 16.12 -10.54 9.11
C PHE A 39 17.14 -9.57 8.49
N ARG A 40 18.25 -10.10 7.96
CA ARG A 40 19.29 -9.27 7.33
C ARG A 40 18.78 -8.51 6.12
N ARG A 41 17.93 -9.14 5.28
CA ARG A 41 17.27 -8.47 4.17
C ARG A 41 16.45 -7.27 4.66
N HIS A 42 15.64 -7.44 5.70
CA HIS A 42 14.85 -6.34 6.25
C HIS A 42 15.72 -5.21 6.81
N GLU A 43 16.79 -5.53 7.53
CA GLU A 43 17.71 -4.53 8.07
C GLU A 43 18.42 -3.73 6.96
N GLU A 44 18.83 -4.38 5.88
CA GLU A 44 19.48 -3.69 4.76
C GLU A 44 18.52 -2.83 3.94
N ILE A 45 17.26 -3.26 3.77
CA ILE A 45 16.22 -2.41 3.16
C ILE A 45 15.98 -1.18 4.05
N LYS A 46 15.83 -1.35 5.37
CA LYS A 46 15.68 -0.22 6.30
C LYS A 46 16.88 0.71 6.25
N ARG A 47 18.10 0.16 6.22
CA ARG A 47 19.34 0.96 6.11
C ARG A 47 19.35 1.76 4.81
N TYR A 48 19.03 1.14 3.68
CA TYR A 48 18.93 1.81 2.39
C TYR A 48 17.91 2.96 2.44
N ILE A 49 16.72 2.72 2.99
CA ILE A 49 15.69 3.75 3.12
C ILE A 49 16.18 4.90 4.01
N LYS A 50 16.77 4.59 5.17
CA LYS A 50 17.29 5.60 6.11
C LYS A 50 18.33 6.51 5.48
N ILE A 51 19.21 5.98 4.63
CA ILE A 51 20.27 6.76 3.98
C ILE A 51 19.71 7.61 2.83
N ASN A 52 18.93 6.99 1.93
CA ASN A 52 18.51 7.64 0.69
C ASN A 52 17.27 8.54 0.86
N PHE A 53 16.48 8.33 1.91
CA PHE A 53 15.26 9.09 2.20
C PHE A 53 15.32 9.77 3.57
N SER A 54 16.53 10.04 4.06
CA SER A 54 16.78 10.68 5.36
C SER A 54 16.03 12.01 5.53
N SER A 55 15.99 12.83 4.48
CA SER A 55 15.28 14.11 4.47
C SER A 55 13.78 13.95 4.74
N VAL A 56 13.14 12.98 4.11
CA VAL A 56 11.72 12.65 4.33
C VAL A 56 11.52 12.12 5.74
N LEU A 57 12.36 11.20 6.21
CA LEU A 57 12.24 10.64 7.55
C LEU A 57 12.40 11.73 8.63
N ASN A 58 13.37 12.62 8.47
CA ASN A 58 13.60 13.73 9.40
C ASN A 58 12.42 14.71 9.41
N LYS A 59 11.82 14.99 8.26
CA LYS A 59 10.63 15.85 8.16
C LYS A 59 9.46 15.34 9.00
N TYR A 60 9.28 14.02 9.09
CA TYR A 60 8.14 13.41 9.79
C TYR A 60 8.48 12.81 11.16
N LYS A 61 9.75 12.86 11.59
CA LYS A 61 10.22 12.25 12.84
C LYS A 61 9.54 12.87 14.06
N ASP A 62 9.43 14.19 14.07
CA ASP A 62 8.88 14.99 15.17
C ASP A 62 7.56 15.66 14.77
N ALA A 63 6.86 15.09 13.78
CA ALA A 63 5.59 15.62 13.33
C ALA A 63 4.53 15.50 14.45
N VAL A 64 3.99 16.65 14.84
CA VAL A 64 2.82 16.72 15.73
C VAL A 64 1.58 16.58 14.89
N TYR A 65 0.75 15.59 15.22
CA TYR A 65 -0.52 15.37 14.53
C TYR A 65 -1.63 16.02 15.36
N PRO A 66 -2.54 16.79 14.73
CA PRO A 66 -3.69 17.33 15.42
C PRO A 66 -4.55 16.21 15.97
N GLU A 67 -5.36 16.52 16.99
CA GLU A 67 -6.41 15.60 17.42
C GLU A 67 -7.27 15.20 16.22
N SER A 68 -7.36 13.89 16.02
CA SER A 68 -8.06 13.34 14.89
C SER A 68 -9.53 13.16 15.21
N GLN A 69 -10.38 13.69 14.33
CA GLN A 69 -11.80 13.35 14.36
C GLN A 69 -12.02 11.88 14.00
N SER A 70 -13.15 11.31 14.43
CA SER A 70 -13.53 9.97 13.98
C SER A 70 -13.77 9.93 12.45
N PHE A 71 -13.49 8.79 11.81
CA PHE A 71 -13.81 8.54 10.40
C PHE A 71 -14.99 7.57 10.19
N ASP A 72 -15.84 7.36 11.20
CA ASP A 72 -16.86 6.31 11.20
C ASP A 72 -17.87 6.41 10.04
N ASN A 73 -18.29 7.64 9.72
CA ASN A 73 -19.28 7.90 8.66
C ASN A 73 -18.65 8.20 7.29
N ARG A 74 -17.38 7.83 7.08
CA ARG A 74 -16.65 8.14 5.85
C ARG A 74 -16.72 7.00 4.83
N LYS A 75 -16.38 7.33 3.59
CA LYS A 75 -16.39 6.42 2.43
C LYS A 75 -15.50 5.20 2.65
N ILE A 76 -15.90 4.09 2.04
CA ILE A 76 -15.05 2.92 1.80
C ILE A 76 -14.53 3.00 0.37
N TRP A 77 -13.22 3.06 0.21
CA TRP A 77 -12.53 3.11 -1.07
C TRP A 77 -12.10 1.71 -1.48
N VAL A 78 -12.50 1.30 -2.67
CA VAL A 78 -12.00 0.09 -3.35
C VAL A 78 -11.43 0.53 -4.69
N CYS A 79 -10.33 -0.05 -5.14
CA CYS A 79 -9.71 0.32 -6.41
C CYS A 79 -9.65 -0.88 -7.36
N TRP A 80 -10.26 -0.71 -8.53
CA TRP A 80 -10.07 -1.58 -9.67
C TRP A 80 -10.01 -0.72 -10.93
N LEU A 81 -8.78 -0.34 -11.31
CA LEU A 81 -8.53 0.66 -12.33
C LEU A 81 -9.15 0.31 -13.71
N GLN A 82 -9.39 -0.97 -13.97
CA GLN A 82 -9.99 -1.47 -15.21
C GLN A 82 -11.51 -1.28 -15.26
N GLY A 83 -12.15 -0.86 -14.16
CA GLY A 83 -13.61 -0.71 -14.06
C GLY A 83 -14.34 -1.99 -13.65
N GLU A 84 -15.53 -1.84 -13.06
CA GLU A 84 -16.32 -2.94 -12.49
C GLU A 84 -16.67 -4.03 -13.51
N ALA A 85 -16.93 -3.65 -14.76
CA ALA A 85 -17.22 -4.60 -15.84
C ALA A 85 -16.07 -5.59 -16.06
N ASN A 86 -14.81 -5.14 -15.90
CA ASN A 86 -13.60 -5.91 -16.14
C ASN A 86 -13.05 -6.59 -14.88
N MET A 87 -13.83 -6.70 -13.79
CA MET A 87 -13.43 -7.47 -12.61
C MET A 87 -13.52 -8.97 -12.91
N PRO A 88 -12.45 -9.75 -12.64
CA PRO A 88 -12.55 -11.20 -12.52
C PRO A 88 -13.53 -11.60 -11.41
N ASP A 89 -14.10 -12.80 -11.49
CA ASP A 89 -15.14 -13.26 -10.56
C ASP A 89 -14.72 -13.18 -9.09
N ILE A 90 -13.47 -13.52 -8.78
CA ILE A 90 -12.95 -13.42 -7.41
C ILE A 90 -12.94 -11.98 -6.90
N VAL A 91 -12.54 -11.02 -7.74
CA VAL A 91 -12.52 -9.59 -7.38
C VAL A 91 -13.94 -9.05 -7.26
N ARG A 92 -14.83 -9.43 -8.17
CA ARG A 92 -16.24 -9.04 -8.14
C ARG A 92 -16.94 -9.56 -6.88
N THR A 93 -16.64 -10.80 -6.49
CA THR A 93 -17.16 -11.42 -5.26
C THR A 93 -16.71 -10.65 -4.03
N CYS A 94 -15.41 -10.36 -3.92
CA CYS A 94 -14.86 -9.54 -2.85
C CYS A 94 -15.49 -8.14 -2.83
N TYR A 95 -15.58 -7.45 -3.97
CA TYR A 95 -16.19 -6.13 -4.05
C TYR A 95 -17.67 -6.12 -3.62
N ASN A 96 -18.45 -7.11 -4.05
CA ASN A 96 -19.84 -7.27 -3.63
C ASN A 96 -19.96 -7.54 -2.13
N SER A 97 -19.03 -8.32 -1.57
CA SER A 97 -18.98 -8.58 -0.12
C SER A 97 -18.71 -7.31 0.69
N VAL A 98 -17.87 -6.40 0.18
CA VAL A 98 -17.64 -5.08 0.78
C VAL A 98 -18.93 -4.25 0.74
N LYS A 99 -19.61 -4.20 -0.42
CA LYS A 99 -20.90 -3.47 -0.57
C LYS A 99 -21.97 -4.00 0.41
N ALA A 100 -22.13 -5.32 0.49
CA ALA A 100 -23.12 -5.95 1.36
C ALA A 100 -22.88 -5.66 2.85
N ASN A 101 -21.62 -5.50 3.23
CA ASN A 101 -21.21 -5.33 4.63
C ASN A 101 -20.77 -3.91 4.99
N ALA A 102 -21.02 -2.92 4.13
CA ALA A 102 -20.56 -1.54 4.32
C ALA A 102 -21.15 -0.85 5.56
N ASN A 103 -22.24 -1.41 6.12
CA ASN A 103 -22.92 -0.93 7.31
C ASN A 103 -23.37 0.54 7.18
N GLY A 104 -24.07 0.86 6.09
CA GLY A 104 -24.57 2.21 5.80
C GLY A 104 -23.55 3.17 5.19
N ARG A 105 -22.28 2.77 5.06
CA ARG A 105 -21.25 3.59 4.40
C ARG A 105 -21.31 3.50 2.89
N GLU A 106 -21.01 4.61 2.23
CA GLU A 106 -20.83 4.67 0.79
C GLU A 106 -19.56 3.91 0.37
N VAL A 107 -19.70 2.94 -0.54
CA VAL A 107 -18.56 2.23 -1.16
C VAL A 107 -18.27 2.83 -2.52
N VAL A 108 -17.12 3.47 -2.66
CA VAL A 108 -16.67 4.11 -3.90
C VAL A 108 -15.64 3.23 -4.59
N LEU A 109 -15.95 2.81 -5.81
CA LEU A 109 -15.02 2.13 -6.69
C LEU A 109 -14.19 3.16 -7.48
N ILE A 110 -12.88 3.12 -7.33
CA ILE A 110 -11.93 3.94 -8.07
C ILE A 110 -11.49 3.20 -9.33
N THR A 111 -11.65 3.87 -10.48
CA THR A 111 -11.32 3.41 -11.83
C THR A 111 -10.41 4.41 -12.53
N ASN A 112 -9.82 4.04 -13.68
CA ASN A 112 -9.07 4.99 -14.51
C ASN A 112 -9.92 6.18 -14.97
N GLU A 113 -11.23 6.02 -15.09
CA GLU A 113 -12.15 7.04 -15.61
C GLU A 113 -12.54 8.08 -14.55
N ASN A 114 -12.49 7.71 -13.26
CA ASN A 114 -12.99 8.55 -12.17
C ASN A 114 -11.92 9.00 -11.19
N VAL A 115 -10.72 8.40 -11.18
CA VAL A 115 -9.69 8.70 -10.17
C VAL A 115 -9.33 10.18 -10.10
N GLU A 116 -9.30 10.87 -11.26
CA GLU A 116 -8.97 12.30 -11.34
C GLU A 116 -10.09 13.23 -10.86
N LYS A 117 -11.29 12.70 -10.60
CA LYS A 117 -12.35 13.44 -9.90
C LYS A 117 -12.07 13.59 -8.40
N TYR A 118 -11.21 12.72 -7.85
CA TYR A 118 -10.86 12.70 -6.42
C TYR A 118 -9.44 13.19 -6.16
N ILE A 119 -8.47 12.78 -6.97
CA ILE A 119 -7.06 13.12 -6.74
C ILE A 119 -6.36 13.53 -8.02
N SER A 120 -5.49 14.53 -7.94
CA SER A 120 -4.58 14.85 -9.04
C SER A 120 -3.41 13.87 -9.01
N ILE A 121 -3.19 13.14 -10.11
CA ILE A 121 -2.02 12.28 -10.27
C ILE A 121 -0.92 13.10 -10.98
N PRO A 122 0.24 13.36 -10.33
CA PRO A 122 1.31 14.11 -10.93
C PRO A 122 1.75 13.54 -12.28
N LYS A 123 2.06 14.44 -13.23
CA LYS A 123 2.48 14.06 -14.60
C LYS A 123 3.61 13.03 -14.59
N PHE A 124 4.63 13.21 -13.75
CA PHE A 124 5.76 12.27 -13.68
C PHE A 124 5.36 10.85 -13.22
N ILE A 125 4.27 10.69 -12.46
CA ILE A 125 3.73 9.37 -12.10
C ILE A 125 3.01 8.76 -13.29
N LYS A 126 2.15 9.55 -13.97
CA LYS A 126 1.46 9.11 -15.20
C LYS A 126 2.48 8.64 -16.25
N ASP A 127 3.53 9.43 -16.48
CA ASP A 127 4.59 9.11 -17.43
C ASP A 127 5.31 7.79 -17.07
N LYS A 128 5.59 7.57 -15.78
CA LYS A 128 6.18 6.31 -15.29
C LYS A 128 5.26 5.10 -15.46
N VAL A 129 3.95 5.28 -15.34
CA VAL A 129 2.99 4.19 -15.59
C VAL A 129 2.92 3.89 -17.09
N ASN A 130 2.79 4.92 -17.92
CA ASN A 130 2.67 4.80 -19.37
C ASN A 130 3.90 4.17 -20.03
N ASN A 131 5.11 4.45 -19.51
CA ASN A 131 6.34 3.84 -20.02
C ASN A 131 6.73 2.53 -19.32
N GLY A 132 5.83 1.94 -18.51
CA GLY A 132 6.04 0.65 -17.85
C GLY A 132 7.05 0.66 -16.68
N LYS A 133 7.57 1.83 -16.26
CA LYS A 133 8.45 1.94 -15.09
C LYS A 133 7.70 1.81 -13.76
N MET A 134 6.38 2.01 -13.75
CA MET A 134 5.50 1.76 -12.62
C MET A 134 4.32 0.87 -13.05
N SER A 135 4.05 -0.17 -12.27
CA SER A 135 2.89 -1.02 -12.50
C SER A 135 1.60 -0.35 -12.00
N ARG A 136 0.45 -0.91 -12.41
CA ARG A 136 -0.86 -0.52 -11.86
C ARG A 136 -0.93 -0.72 -10.34
N THR A 137 -0.19 -1.70 -9.79
CA THR A 137 -0.08 -1.92 -8.34
C THR A 137 0.61 -0.74 -7.64
N HIS A 138 1.72 -0.24 -8.20
CA HIS A 138 2.38 0.95 -7.65
C HIS A 138 1.48 2.20 -7.75
N LEU A 139 0.69 2.31 -8.83
CA LEU A 139 -0.28 3.39 -8.95
C LEU A 139 -1.40 3.27 -7.91
N ALA A 140 -1.91 2.07 -7.65
CA ALA A 140 -2.91 1.83 -6.61
C ALA A 140 -2.38 2.18 -5.22
N ASP A 141 -1.09 1.95 -4.94
CA ASP A 141 -0.45 2.38 -3.68
C ASP A 141 -0.46 3.91 -3.53
N TYR A 142 -0.16 4.64 -4.60
CA TYR A 142 -0.26 6.11 -4.61
C TYR A 142 -1.71 6.56 -4.36
N ILE A 143 -2.66 6.00 -5.12
CA ILE A 143 -4.09 6.34 -5.03
C ILE A 143 -4.62 6.12 -3.61
N ARG A 144 -4.29 4.97 -2.99
CA ARG A 144 -4.68 4.62 -1.62
C ARG A 144 -4.31 5.73 -0.64
N ILE A 145 -3.03 6.09 -0.61
CA ILE A 145 -2.52 7.07 0.35
C ILE A 145 -3.06 8.47 0.04
N SER A 146 -3.19 8.84 -1.23
CA SER A 146 -3.73 10.15 -1.64
C SER A 146 -5.21 10.31 -1.27
N LEU A 147 -6.04 9.28 -1.47
CA LEU A 147 -7.45 9.31 -1.07
C LEU A 147 -7.60 9.42 0.43
N LEU A 148 -6.88 8.57 1.18
CA LEU A 148 -6.92 8.57 2.64
C LEU A 148 -6.44 9.91 3.21
N LYS A 149 -5.35 10.48 2.68
CA LYS A 149 -4.87 11.80 3.08
C LYS A 149 -5.95 12.89 2.89
N ASN A 150 -6.59 12.93 1.72
CA ASN A 150 -7.46 14.03 1.33
C ASN A 150 -8.89 13.90 1.89
N TYR A 151 -9.39 12.67 2.03
CA TYR A 151 -10.80 12.41 2.35
C TYR A 151 -11.00 11.56 3.61
N GLY A 152 -9.94 10.95 4.12
CA GLY A 152 -10.04 9.92 5.15
C GLY A 152 -10.87 8.73 4.69
N GLY A 153 -11.48 8.05 5.66
CA GLY A 153 -12.31 6.88 5.42
C GLY A 153 -11.48 5.60 5.46
N LEU A 154 -11.99 4.56 4.79
CA LEU A 154 -11.45 3.22 4.84
C LEU A 154 -11.07 2.76 3.45
N TRP A 155 -9.81 2.39 3.24
CA TRP A 155 -9.39 1.64 2.08
C TRP A 155 -9.53 0.14 2.33
N ILE A 156 -10.07 -0.58 1.34
CA ILE A 156 -10.07 -2.05 1.29
C ILE A 156 -9.56 -2.48 -0.10
N ASP A 157 -8.52 -3.31 -0.14
CA ASP A 157 -8.04 -3.91 -1.39
C ASP A 157 -9.16 -4.75 -2.04
N ALA A 158 -9.26 -4.69 -3.37
CA ALA A 158 -10.37 -5.29 -4.12
C ALA A 158 -10.46 -6.83 -4.03
N THR A 159 -9.44 -7.48 -3.47
CA THR A 159 -9.39 -8.94 -3.26
C THR A 159 -9.68 -9.34 -1.80
N VAL A 160 -10.14 -8.42 -0.95
CA VAL A 160 -10.53 -8.74 0.42
C VAL A 160 -11.98 -9.21 0.46
N LEU A 161 -12.20 -10.43 0.95
CA LEU A 161 -13.53 -10.94 1.28
C LEU A 161 -13.97 -10.40 2.66
N VAL A 162 -15.13 -9.77 2.71
CA VAL A 162 -15.75 -9.28 3.94
C VAL A 162 -16.96 -10.14 4.26
N THR A 163 -16.94 -10.81 5.40
CA THR A 163 -17.95 -11.83 5.77
C THR A 163 -18.95 -11.34 6.82
N ASP A 164 -18.77 -10.14 7.37
CA ASP A 164 -19.66 -9.54 8.37
C ASP A 164 -19.60 -8.00 8.25
N LYS A 165 -20.57 -7.32 8.83
CA LYS A 165 -20.68 -5.86 8.88
C LYS A 165 -19.36 -5.26 9.31
N ILE A 166 -18.87 -4.33 8.51
CA ILE A 166 -17.65 -3.60 8.83
C ILE A 166 -18.00 -2.67 10.01
N ASN A 167 -17.52 -3.04 11.19
CA ASN A 167 -17.65 -2.29 12.44
C ASN A 167 -16.23 -2.01 12.94
N ILE A 168 -15.66 -0.89 12.48
CA ILE A 168 -14.29 -0.51 12.85
C ILE A 168 -14.41 0.58 13.91
N ASP A 169 -13.63 0.45 14.98
CA ASP A 169 -13.49 1.53 15.96
C ASP A 169 -12.77 2.72 15.31
N CYS A 170 -13.56 3.62 14.77
CA CYS A 170 -13.07 4.80 14.07
C CYS A 170 -12.74 5.94 15.05
N LYS A 171 -12.63 5.70 16.37
CA LYS A 171 -12.24 6.72 17.36
C LYS A 171 -10.75 7.07 17.30
N LEU A 172 -9.92 6.18 16.74
CA LEU A 172 -8.49 6.45 16.55
C LEU A 172 -8.22 7.17 15.21
N PRO A 173 -7.16 8.00 15.13
CA PRO A 173 -6.76 8.72 13.91
C PRO A 173 -6.52 7.84 12.70
N PHE A 174 -6.14 6.60 12.98
CA PHE A 174 -5.59 5.66 12.04
C PHE A 174 -5.99 4.26 12.45
N PHE A 175 -6.40 3.48 11.47
CA PHE A 175 -6.76 2.08 11.60
C PHE A 175 -5.97 1.25 10.61
N SER A 176 -5.56 0.08 11.05
CA SER A 176 -5.01 -0.96 10.22
C SER A 176 -5.32 -2.29 10.88
N ILE A 177 -5.46 -3.34 10.08
CA ILE A 177 -5.50 -4.70 10.62
C ILE A 177 -4.14 -5.04 11.23
N LYS A 178 -4.18 -5.62 12.42
CA LYS A 178 -3.04 -6.23 13.10
C LYS A 178 -3.33 -7.71 13.34
N GLN A 179 -2.31 -8.54 13.30
CA GLN A 179 -2.39 -9.96 13.63
C GLN A 179 -1.36 -10.29 14.70
N LYS A 180 -1.53 -11.44 15.37
CA LYS A 180 -0.52 -11.96 16.28
C LYS A 180 0.75 -12.23 15.45
N PRO A 181 1.93 -11.75 15.89
CA PRO A 181 3.17 -12.09 15.20
C PRO A 181 3.38 -13.61 15.23
N ASP A 182 3.32 -14.24 14.07
CA ASP A 182 3.56 -15.68 13.91
C ASP A 182 4.93 -15.96 13.24
N SER A 183 5.56 -14.94 12.66
CA SER A 183 6.83 -15.07 11.96
C SER A 183 7.60 -13.75 11.86
N ILE A 184 8.76 -13.79 11.20
CA ILE A 184 9.57 -12.62 10.85
C ILE A 184 9.46 -12.23 9.36
N HIS A 185 8.51 -12.81 8.62
CA HIS A 185 8.39 -12.62 7.16
C HIS A 185 8.06 -11.18 6.76
N PHE A 186 7.23 -10.48 7.55
CA PHE A 186 6.84 -9.10 7.27
C PHE A 186 7.64 -8.10 8.10
N VAL A 187 8.04 -6.99 7.46
CA VAL A 187 8.74 -5.87 8.12
C VAL A 187 7.88 -5.24 9.22
N SER A 188 6.55 -5.21 9.04
CA SER A 188 5.60 -4.69 10.03
C SER A 188 5.51 -5.55 11.30
N GLN A 189 6.01 -6.79 11.25
CA GLN A 189 5.79 -7.81 12.27
C GLN A 189 4.31 -7.96 12.60
N TYR A 190 3.46 -8.00 11.58
CA TYR A 190 2.01 -8.19 11.72
C TYR A 190 1.28 -7.07 12.45
N ARG A 191 1.96 -5.98 12.83
CA ARG A 191 1.36 -4.86 13.57
C ARG A 191 0.49 -3.96 12.71
N TRP A 192 0.68 -3.99 11.40
CA TRP A 192 -0.12 -3.27 10.42
C TRP A 192 -0.04 -3.94 9.05
N ALA A 193 -1.02 -3.65 8.21
CA ALA A 193 -1.22 -4.16 6.87
C ALA A 193 -1.82 -3.06 6.00
N VAL A 194 -1.32 -2.91 4.77
CA VAL A 194 -1.73 -1.80 3.88
C VAL A 194 -2.96 -2.11 3.04
N TRP A 195 -3.36 -3.38 2.97
CA TRP A 195 -4.53 -3.81 2.22
C TRP A 195 -5.85 -3.44 2.89
N ILE A 196 -5.84 -3.11 4.18
CA ILE A 196 -6.93 -2.42 4.87
C ILE A 196 -6.34 -1.30 5.73
N LEU A 197 -6.65 -0.06 5.37
CA LEU A 197 -6.19 1.14 6.07
C LEU A 197 -7.34 2.10 6.26
N GLY A 198 -7.54 2.58 7.48
CA GLY A 198 -8.46 3.66 7.78
C GLY A 198 -7.72 4.88 8.31
N CYS A 199 -8.18 6.08 8.01
CA CYS A 199 -7.73 7.25 8.74
C CYS A 199 -8.75 8.37 8.71
N SER A 200 -8.60 9.29 9.64
CA SER A 200 -9.26 10.58 9.62
C SER A 200 -8.69 11.43 8.49
N PRO A 201 -9.50 12.27 7.83
CA PRO A 201 -8.97 13.23 6.87
C PRO A 201 -8.04 14.22 7.59
N GLN A 202 -7.01 14.71 6.90
CA GLN A 202 -6.24 15.84 7.43
C GLN A 202 -7.12 17.09 7.46
N ILE A 203 -7.26 17.69 8.65
CA ILE A 203 -7.88 19.00 8.82
C ILE A 203 -6.78 20.03 8.53
N GLY A 204 -6.84 20.68 7.37
CA GLY A 204 -5.92 21.74 6.95
C GLY A 204 -5.28 21.46 5.59
N LYS A 205 -5.51 22.36 4.63
CA LYS A 205 -4.81 22.35 3.35
C LYS A 205 -3.32 22.62 3.63
N ILE A 206 -2.46 21.64 3.38
CA ILE A 206 -1.05 21.93 3.10
C ILE A 206 -1.03 22.39 1.64
N LEU A 207 -1.14 23.71 1.44
CA LEU A 207 -0.80 24.38 0.18
C LEU A 207 0.72 24.30 -0.03
#